data_AF-A0A9N8CSV9-F1
#
_entry.id   AF-A0A9N8CSV9-F1
#
_cell.length_a   1.000
_cell.length_b   1.000
_cell.length_c   1.000
_cell.angle_alpha   90.00
_cell.angle_beta   90.00
_cell.angle_gamma   90.00
#
_symmetry.space_group_name_H-M   'P 1'
#
loop_
_entity.id
_entity.type
_entity.pdbx_description
1 polymer ?
#
loop_
_entity_poly.entity_id
_entity_poly.type
_entity_poly.pdbx_seq_one_letter_code
_entity_poly.pdbx_strand_id
1 'polypeptide(L)'
;MLSTLPDLHRSFAEQLKLKFQSDSRIHSLLAGGSIVHGGFDKYSDLDFVVVVDPLYYNEIMAQRRALAGTLGHLLHAFTGEHVGEPRLLICLYGPELLHVDLKFITLDMLTQRVEEPAVFVVVN
;
A
#
# COMPACT_ATOMS: atom_id res chain seq x y z
N MET A 1 -13.34 -10.15 2.27
CA MET A 1 -12.64 -9.34 1.26
C MET A 1 -11.34 -10.01 0.81
N LEU A 2 -10.45 -10.38 1.73
CA LEU A 2 -9.24 -11.11 1.37
C LEU A 2 -9.50 -12.52 0.81
N SER A 3 -10.55 -13.22 1.27
CA SER A 3 -10.93 -14.59 0.85
C SER A 3 -11.05 -14.84 -0.64
N THR A 4 -11.18 -13.80 -1.48
CA THR A 4 -11.32 -13.91 -2.93
C THR A 4 -10.04 -13.60 -3.71
N LEU A 5 -8.96 -13.16 -3.04
CA LEU A 5 -7.70 -12.87 -3.73
C LEU A 5 -6.93 -14.15 -4.07
N PRO A 6 -6.12 -14.15 -5.15
CA PRO A 6 -5.11 -15.18 -5.38
C PRO A 6 -4.16 -15.31 -4.19
N ASP A 7 -3.57 -16.48 -4.00
CA ASP A 7 -2.81 -16.81 -2.79
C ASP A 7 -1.58 -15.91 -2.59
N LEU A 8 -0.88 -15.54 -3.66
CA LEU A 8 0.26 -14.62 -3.62
C LEU A 8 -0.16 -13.25 -3.07
N HIS A 9 -1.19 -12.65 -3.68
CA HIS A 9 -1.76 -11.35 -3.30
C HIS A 9 -2.27 -11.34 -1.86
N ARG A 10 -3.02 -12.38 -1.49
CA ARG A 10 -3.54 -12.57 -0.13
C ARG A 10 -2.41 -12.63 0.89
N SER A 11 -1.39 -13.47 0.64
CA SER A 11 -0.29 -13.68 1.57
C SER A 11 0.49 -12.39 1.81
N PHE A 12 0.77 -11.66 0.73
CA PHE A 12 1.41 -10.36 0.81
C PHE A 12 0.56 -9.35 1.60
N ALA A 13 -0.75 -9.27 1.30
CA ALA A 13 -1.65 -8.33 1.95
C ALA A 13 -1.81 -8.60 3.46
N GLU A 14 -1.83 -9.87 3.89
CA GLU A 14 -1.85 -10.25 5.32
C GLU A 14 -0.53 -9.89 6.01
N GLN A 15 0.63 -10.12 5.37
CA GLN A 15 1.92 -9.71 5.93
C GLN A 15 2.02 -8.19 6.07
N LEU A 16 1.59 -7.45 5.05
CA LEU A 16 1.56 -6.00 5.06
C LEU A 16 0.67 -5.47 6.18
N LYS A 17 -0.54 -6.04 6.32
CA LYS A 17 -1.44 -5.75 7.45
C LYS A 17 -0.77 -5.95 8.79
N LEU A 18 -0.16 -7.10 9.05
CA LEU A 18 0.50 -7.38 10.34
C LEU A 18 1.62 -6.37 10.62
N LYS A 19 2.42 -6.03 9.60
CA LYS A 19 3.50 -5.06 9.73
C LYS A 19 2.98 -3.68 10.11
N PHE A 20 1.94 -3.20 9.43
CA PHE A 20 1.42 -1.84 9.61
C PHE A 20 0.54 -1.72 10.85
N GLN A 21 -0.15 -2.80 11.25
CA GLN A 21 -0.82 -2.85 12.56
C GLN A 21 0.14 -2.73 13.75
N SER A 22 1.40 -3.09 13.55
CA SER A 22 2.44 -3.01 14.59
C SER A 22 3.23 -1.70 14.55
N ASP A 23 2.96 -0.81 13.60
CA ASP A 23 3.66 0.45 13.42
C ASP A 23 2.77 1.61 13.85
N SER A 24 3.03 2.16 15.05
CA SER A 24 2.23 3.24 15.64
C SER A 24 2.23 4.54 14.83
N ARG A 25 3.09 4.66 13.80
CA ARG A 25 3.13 5.80 12.89
C ARG A 25 2.06 5.70 11.80
N ILE A 26 1.49 4.51 11.59
CA ILE A 26 0.46 4.23 10.59
C ILE A 26 -0.89 4.22 11.29
N HIS A 27 -1.79 5.10 10.87
CA HIS A 27 -3.15 5.19 11.40
C HIS A 27 -4.09 4.16 10.76
N SER A 28 -4.03 4.02 9.44
CA SER A 28 -4.89 3.07 8.72
C SER A 28 -4.32 2.68 7.37
N LEU A 29 -4.86 1.61 6.84
CA LEU A 29 -4.54 1.08 5.52
C LEU A 29 -5.84 0.89 4.76
N LEU A 30 -5.90 1.44 3.55
CA LEU A 30 -7.05 1.36 2.67
C LEU A 30 -6.64 0.63 1.39
N ALA A 31 -7.55 -0.15 0.81
CA ALA A 31 -7.38 -0.80 -0.48
C ALA A 31 -8.05 0.05 -1.57
N GLY A 32 -7.40 0.17 -2.71
CA GLY A 32 -7.91 0.81 -3.91
C GLY A 32 -7.98 -0.15 -5.10
N GLY A 33 -8.11 0.41 -6.30
CA GLY A 33 -7.94 -0.31 -7.56
C GLY A 33 -8.87 -1.50 -7.74
N SER A 34 -8.35 -2.57 -8.37
CA SER A 34 -9.16 -3.73 -8.77
C SER A 34 -9.74 -4.51 -7.58
N ILE A 35 -9.21 -4.34 -6.37
CA ILE A 35 -9.78 -4.92 -5.14
C ILE A 35 -11.17 -4.34 -4.87
N VAL A 36 -11.37 -3.06 -5.15
CA VAL A 36 -12.63 -2.33 -4.87
C VAL A 36 -13.57 -2.36 -6.07
N HIS A 37 -13.05 -2.24 -7.29
CA HIS A 37 -13.86 -2.17 -8.52
C HIS A 37 -14.28 -3.55 -9.07
N GLY A 38 -13.72 -4.64 -8.54
CA GLY A 38 -13.96 -6.01 -9.01
C GLY A 38 -13.09 -6.41 -10.19
N GLY A 39 -13.17 -7.69 -10.59
CA GLY A 39 -12.34 -8.24 -11.67
C GLY A 39 -10.89 -8.56 -11.27
N PHE A 40 -10.58 -8.54 -9.98
CA PHE A 40 -9.26 -8.90 -9.45
C PHE A 40 -8.87 -10.33 -9.85
N ASP A 41 -7.67 -10.48 -10.41
CA ASP A 41 -7.09 -11.76 -10.79
C ASP A 41 -5.58 -11.84 -10.46
N LYS A 42 -4.93 -12.91 -10.89
CA LYS A 42 -3.49 -13.14 -10.65
C LYS A 42 -2.55 -12.16 -11.34
N TYR A 43 -3.03 -11.37 -12.29
CA TYR A 43 -2.24 -10.35 -13.00
C TYR A 43 -2.52 -8.94 -12.49
N SER A 44 -3.44 -8.81 -11.54
CA SER A 44 -3.79 -7.54 -10.92
C SER A 44 -2.70 -7.07 -9.96
N ASP A 45 -2.60 -5.76 -9.83
CA ASP A 45 -1.73 -5.10 -8.86
C ASP A 45 -2.40 -5.05 -7.48
N LEU A 46 -1.62 -4.81 -6.43
CA LEU A 46 -2.15 -4.46 -5.11
C LEU A 46 -2.03 -2.96 -4.88
N ASP A 47 -3.17 -2.26 -4.88
CA ASP A 47 -3.23 -0.82 -4.62
C ASP A 47 -3.58 -0.54 -3.16
N PHE A 48 -2.65 0.08 -2.44
CA PHE A 48 -2.84 0.46 -1.04
C PHE A 48 -2.59 1.94 -0.79
N VAL A 49 -3.47 2.53 0.01
CA VAL A 49 -3.31 3.86 0.59
C VAL A 49 -2.93 3.71 2.06
N VAL A 50 -1.72 4.14 2.39
CA VAL A 50 -1.14 4.11 3.72
C VAL A 50 -1.40 5.45 4.38
N VAL A 51 -2.31 5.48 5.35
CA VAL A 51 -2.63 6.68 6.11
C VAL A 51 -1.67 6.77 7.29
N VAL A 52 -0.79 7.76 7.25
CA VAL A 52 0.26 8.01 8.21
C VAL A 52 -0.18 9.10 9.18
N ASP A 53 0.20 8.98 10.44
CA ASP A 53 0.07 10.05 11.41
C ASP A 53 0.88 11.29 10.94
N PRO A 54 0.27 12.50 10.92
CA PRO A 54 0.93 13.71 10.45
C PRO A 54 2.29 14.01 11.10
N LEU A 55 2.48 13.63 12.37
CA LEU A 55 3.74 13.84 13.10
C LEU A 55 4.92 13.09 12.45
N TYR A 56 4.64 11.92 11.85
CA TYR A 56 5.66 11.04 11.28
C TYR A 56 5.69 11.04 9.75
N TYR A 57 4.81 11.81 9.09
CA TYR A 57 4.67 11.78 7.64
C TYR A 57 5.98 12.01 6.89
N ASN A 58 6.76 13.04 7.26
CA ASN A 58 8.04 13.34 6.62
C ASN A 58 9.07 12.23 6.83
N GLU A 59 9.09 11.61 8.01
CA GLU A 59 9.97 10.49 8.33
C GLU A 59 9.60 9.26 7.49
N ILE A 60 8.32 8.89 7.45
CA ILE A 60 7.83 7.77 6.64
C ILE A 60 8.10 8.03 5.16
N MET A 61 7.86 9.25 4.67
CA MET A 61 8.19 9.61 3.31
C MET A 61 9.68 9.42 3.02
N ALA A 62 10.58 9.87 3.89
CA ALA A 62 12.01 9.66 3.72
C ALA A 62 12.42 8.17 3.76
N GLN A 63 11.71 7.36 4.54
CA GLN A 63 12.02 5.94 4.76
C GLN A 63 11.19 4.96 3.91
N ARG A 64 10.24 5.42 3.10
CA ARG A 64 9.21 4.57 2.45
C ARG A 64 9.77 3.40 1.65
N ARG A 65 10.90 3.60 0.98
CA ARG A 65 11.60 2.53 0.24
C ARG A 65 12.19 1.47 1.18
N ALA A 66 12.78 1.90 2.29
CA ALA A 66 13.29 0.97 3.32
C ALA A 66 12.13 0.20 3.97
N LEU A 67 11.02 0.89 4.27
CA LEU A 67 9.80 0.26 4.78
C LEU A 67 9.26 -0.81 3.81
N ALA A 68 9.14 -0.49 2.52
CA ALA A 68 8.74 -1.45 1.48
C ALA A 68 9.66 -2.68 1.43
N GLY A 69 10.96 -2.48 1.61
CA GLY A 69 11.94 -3.57 1.70
C GLY A 69 11.70 -4.54 2.87
N THR A 70 10.91 -4.16 3.88
CA THR A 70 10.54 -5.04 5.00
C THR A 70 9.26 -5.85 4.77
N LEU A 71 8.53 -5.57 3.69
CA LEU A 71 7.25 -6.21 3.36
C LEU A 71 7.40 -7.50 2.56
N GLY A 72 8.58 -7.77 2.02
CA GLY A 72 8.86 -8.95 1.21
C GLY A 72 10.22 -8.84 0.51
N HIS A 73 10.47 -9.73 -0.45
CA HIS A 73 11.68 -9.66 -1.27
C HIS A 73 11.53 -8.60 -2.36
N LEU A 74 11.85 -7.35 -2.01
CA LEU A 74 11.74 -6.20 -2.91
C LEU A 74 12.83 -6.26 -3.99
N LEU A 75 12.43 -6.46 -5.25
CA LEU A 75 13.33 -6.46 -6.40
C LEU A 75 13.63 -5.02 -6.85
N HIS A 76 12.59 -4.20 -6.94
CA HIS A 76 12.72 -2.81 -7.37
C HIS A 76 11.62 -1.93 -6.78
N ALA A 77 11.92 -0.64 -6.63
CA ALA A 77 10.92 0.36 -6.25
C ALA A 77 11.32 1.74 -6.75
N PHE A 78 10.33 2.49 -7.25
CA PHE A 78 10.47 3.85 -7.75
C PHE A 78 9.23 4.68 -7.44
N THR A 79 9.36 5.99 -7.57
CA THR A 79 8.32 6.96 -7.23
C THR A 79 7.37 7.21 -8.41
N GLY A 80 6.14 7.59 -8.10
CA GLY A 80 5.13 8.02 -9.08
C GLY A 80 5.37 9.42 -9.66
N GLU A 81 6.59 9.96 -9.62
CA GLU A 81 6.89 11.33 -10.11
C GLU A 81 6.56 11.50 -11.59
N HIS A 82 6.74 10.45 -12.39
CA HIS A 82 6.43 10.42 -13.83
C HIS A 82 4.93 10.53 -14.14
N VAL A 83 4.06 10.25 -13.17
CA VAL A 83 2.59 10.46 -13.25
C VAL A 83 2.11 11.62 -12.36
N GLY A 84 3.04 12.42 -11.81
CA GLY A 84 2.71 13.56 -10.95
C GLY A 84 2.30 13.19 -9.52
N GLU A 85 2.55 11.95 -9.08
CA GLU A 85 2.21 11.48 -7.73
C GLU A 85 3.47 11.07 -6.94
N PRO A 86 4.22 12.01 -6.36
CA PRO A 86 5.47 11.72 -5.64
C PRO A 86 5.26 10.93 -4.33
N ARG A 87 4.01 10.86 -3.85
CA ARG A 87 3.61 10.08 -2.65
C ARG A 87 3.42 8.60 -2.95
N LEU A 88 3.29 8.25 -4.22
CA LEU A 88 3.19 6.86 -4.66
C LEU A 88 4.58 6.25 -4.75
N LEU A 89 4.73 5.08 -4.13
CA LEU A 89 5.86 4.20 -4.29
C LEU A 89 5.38 2.93 -5.00
N ILE A 90 5.89 2.72 -6.21
CA ILE A 90 5.59 1.59 -7.07
C ILE A 90 6.64 0.52 -6.78
N CYS A 91 6.19 -0.66 -6.36
CA CYS A 91 7.06 -1.74 -5.89
C CYS A 91 6.89 -3.00 -6.73
N LEU A 92 8.01 -3.68 -7.00
CA LEU A 92 8.04 -5.01 -7.59
C LEU A 92 8.69 -5.98 -6.61
N TYR A 93 7.95 -7.01 -6.20
CA TYR A 93 8.42 -8.08 -5.32
C TYR A 93 8.65 -9.39 -6.10
N GLY A 94 9.51 -10.25 -5.55
CA GLY A 94 9.81 -11.59 -6.06
C GLY A 94 9.75 -12.67 -4.96
N PRO A 95 10.08 -13.93 -5.26
CA PRO A 95 10.54 -14.44 -6.56
C PRO A 95 9.43 -14.56 -7.61
N GLU A 96 8.19 -14.79 -7.21
CA GLU A 96 7.03 -14.61 -8.08
C GLU A 96 6.72 -13.12 -8.18
N LEU A 97 6.56 -12.61 -9.41
CA LEU A 97 6.38 -11.17 -9.62
C LEU A 97 5.05 -10.71 -9.05
N LEU A 98 5.12 -9.74 -8.15
CA LEU A 98 3.96 -9.06 -7.59
C LEU A 98 4.19 -7.56 -7.63
N HIS A 99 3.27 -6.85 -8.29
CA HIS A 99 3.25 -5.41 -8.34
C HIS A 99 2.40 -4.85 -7.19
N VAL A 100 2.93 -3.87 -6.47
CA VAL A 100 2.27 -3.28 -5.31
C VAL A 100 2.50 -1.77 -5.30
N ASP A 101 1.40 -1.05 -5.30
CA ASP A 101 1.37 0.41 -5.24
C ASP A 101 1.08 0.85 -3.80
N LEU A 102 2.01 1.61 -3.22
CA LEU A 102 1.91 2.15 -1.87
C LEU A 102 1.85 3.68 -1.93
N LYS A 103 0.66 4.24 -1.73
CA LYS A 103 0.47 5.69 -1.66
C LYS A 103 0.42 6.16 -0.21
N PHE A 104 1.39 6.97 0.20
CA PHE A 104 1.48 7.48 1.57
C PHE A 104 0.80 8.84 1.70
N ILE A 105 -0.13 8.97 2.63
CA ILE A 105 -0.88 10.21 2.85
C ILE A 105 -1.14 10.42 4.34
N THR A 106 -1.54 11.62 4.73
CA THR A 106 -2.17 11.90 6.03
C THR A 106 -3.70 11.90 5.89
N LEU A 107 -4.41 11.87 7.02
CA LEU A 107 -5.88 11.79 7.02
C LEU A 107 -6.54 13.01 6.34
N ASP A 108 -5.96 14.21 6.46
CA ASP A 108 -6.45 15.44 5.79
C ASP A 108 -6.31 15.37 4.26
N MET A 109 -5.30 14.68 3.74
CA MET A 109 -5.09 14.49 2.31
C MET A 109 -6.10 13.54 1.67
N LEU A 110 -6.83 12.75 2.46
CA LEU A 110 -7.95 11.95 1.97
C LEU A 110 -9.11 12.80 1.45
N THR A 111 -9.12 14.12 1.63
CA THR A 111 -10.16 14.96 1.01
C THR A 111 -9.99 15.08 -0.51
N GLN A 112 -8.80 14.76 -1.04
CA GLN A 112 -8.47 14.79 -2.46
C GLN A 112 -8.31 13.36 -3.00
N ARG A 113 -9.42 12.64 -3.18
CA ARG A 113 -9.42 11.27 -3.72
C ARG A 113 -9.80 11.23 -5.19
N VAL A 114 -9.15 10.34 -5.93
CA VAL A 114 -9.53 10.00 -7.31
C VAL A 114 -10.61 8.91 -7.32
N GLU A 115 -10.69 8.11 -6.26
CA GLU A 115 -11.68 7.04 -6.06
C GLU A 115 -12.07 6.89 -4.59
N GLU A 116 -13.11 6.11 -4.29
CA GLU A 116 -13.49 5.78 -2.91
C GLU A 116 -12.81 4.47 -2.46
N PRO A 117 -11.76 4.53 -1.63
CA PRO A 117 -11.03 3.34 -1.19
C PRO A 117 -11.83 2.55 -0.14
N ALA A 118 -11.66 1.23 -0.13
CA ALA A 118 -12.22 0.37 0.90
C ALA A 118 -11.30 0.32 2.13
N VAL A 119 -11.86 0.41 3.33
CA VAL A 119 -11.07 0.22 4.55
C VAL A 119 -10.56 -1.20 4.61
N PHE A 120 -9.23 -1.35 4.61
CA PHE A 120 -8.57 -2.65 4.72
C PHE A 120 -8.22 -2.95 6.17
N VAL A 121 -7.65 -1.98 6.90
CA VAL A 121 -7.31 -2.06 8.34
C VAL A 121 -7.39 -0.68 9.00
N VAL A 122 -7.93 -0.63 10.22
CA VAL A 122 -7.75 0.50 11.16
C VAL A 122 -6.73 0.07 12.21
N VAL A 123 -5.69 0.87 12.44
CA VAL A 123 -4.68 0.63 13.47
C VAL A 123 -5.09 1.44 14.70
N ASN A 124 -5.23 0.76 15.84
CA ASN A 124 -5.61 1.39 17.12
C ASN A 124 -4.37 1.71 17.95
#